data_AF-A0A8E2EA48-F1
#
_entry.id   AF-A0A8E2EA48-F1
#
_cell.length_a   1.000
_cell.length_b   1.000
_cell.length_c   1.000
_cell.angle_alpha   90.00
_cell.angle_beta   90.00
_cell.angle_gamma   90.00
#
_symmetry.space_group_name_H-M   'P 1'
#
loop_
_entity.id
_entity.type
_entity.pdbx_description
1 polymer ?
#
loop_
_entity_poly.entity_id
_entity_poly.type
_entity_poly.pdbx_seq_one_letter_code
_entity_poly.pdbx_strand_id
1 'polypeptide(L)'
;MIRRVAMNLKYSLSTDMVARAELVILFAILTNAVPTSFWLLTNIFRRLDLLQVIDAQKAVTRTGEMRVLNASILKLSYSHLISNHQVVNASLVRYILADRVIAETYLLKKSSVA
;
A
#
# COMPACT_ATOMS: atom_id res chain seq x y z
N MET A 1 -3.25 7.75 -13.00
CA MET A 1 -1.96 7.76 -13.71
C MET A 1 -1.83 8.95 -14.66
N ILE A 2 -2.76 9.14 -15.60
CA ILE A 2 -2.72 10.21 -16.63
C ILE A 2 -2.50 11.62 -16.07
N ARG A 3 -3.15 11.97 -14.96
CA ARG A 3 -3.00 13.30 -14.34
C ARG A 3 -1.61 13.56 -13.73
N ARG A 4 -0.88 12.52 -13.29
CA ARG A 4 0.45 12.65 -12.65
C ARG A 4 1.54 12.85 -13.70
N VAL A 5 1.51 12.05 -14.76
CA VAL A 5 2.43 12.20 -15.91
C VAL A 5 2.31 13.61 -16.50
N ALA A 6 1.08 14.07 -16.75
CA ALA A 6 0.83 15.41 -17.26
C ALA A 6 1.33 16.52 -16.32
N MET A 7 1.20 16.32 -15.00
CA MET A 7 1.71 17.26 -14.00
C MET A 7 3.24 17.32 -13.99
N ASN A 8 3.91 16.18 -14.02
CA ASN A 8 5.37 16.11 -14.02
C ASN A 8 5.96 16.77 -15.28
N LEU A 9 5.37 16.52 -16.45
CA LEU A 9 5.77 17.19 -17.70
C LEU A 9 5.52 18.71 -17.63
N LYS A 10 4.42 19.14 -16.99
CA LYS A 10 4.12 20.57 -16.78
C LYS A 10 5.17 21.28 -15.91
N TYR A 11 5.81 20.57 -14.98
CA TYR A 11 6.90 21.09 -14.14
C TYR A 11 8.29 20.85 -14.75
N SER A 12 8.38 20.75 -16.07
CA SER A 12 9.63 20.67 -16.84
C SER A 12 10.49 19.44 -16.55
N LEU A 13 9.91 18.35 -16.04
CA LEU A 13 10.58 17.06 -16.04
C LEU A 13 10.66 16.53 -17.46
N SER A 14 11.83 16.06 -17.87
CA SER A 14 11.99 15.42 -19.18
C SER A 14 11.15 14.13 -19.25
N THR A 15 10.74 13.76 -20.45
CA THR A 15 9.98 12.52 -20.67
C THR A 15 10.73 11.29 -20.13
N ASP A 16 12.06 11.26 -20.21
CA ASP A 16 12.88 10.18 -19.63
C ASP A 16 12.78 10.13 -18.10
N MET A 17 12.84 11.28 -17.43
CA MET A 17 12.67 11.35 -15.97
C MET A 17 11.27 10.90 -15.54
N VAL A 18 10.24 11.30 -16.29
CA VAL A 18 8.87 10.90 -16.00
C VAL A 18 8.68 9.39 -16.22
N ALA A 19 9.24 8.83 -17.30
CA ALA A 19 9.19 7.39 -17.55
C ALA A 19 9.86 6.59 -16.42
N ARG A 20 11.06 7.01 -15.99
CA ARG A 20 11.76 6.39 -14.85
C ARG A 20 10.95 6.50 -13.56
N ALA A 21 10.37 7.66 -13.28
CA ALA A 21 9.54 7.85 -12.09
C ALA A 21 8.32 6.93 -12.09
N GLU A 22 7.65 6.77 -13.24
CA GLU A 22 6.51 5.87 -13.37
C GLU A 22 6.91 4.40 -13.19
N LEU A 23 8.08 3.98 -13.68
CA LEU A 23 8.62 2.63 -13.44
C LEU A 23 8.92 2.38 -11.96
N VAL A 24 9.54 3.34 -11.26
CA VAL A 24 9.81 3.23 -9.82
C VAL A 24 8.51 3.12 -9.02
N ILE A 25 7.50 3.93 -9.37
CA ILE A 25 6.18 3.87 -8.73
C ILE A 25 5.51 2.53 -8.99
N LEU A 26 5.57 2.02 -10.22
CA LEU A 26 5.01 0.72 -10.56
C LEU A 26 5.66 -0.40 -9.73
N PHE A 27 6.98 -0.39 -9.62
CA PHE A 27 7.71 -1.36 -8.81
C PHE A 27 7.34 -1.27 -7.32
N ALA A 28 7.25 -0.06 -6.77
CA ALA A 28 6.82 0.16 -5.40
C ALA A 28 5.39 -0.35 -5.15
N ILE A 29 4.47 -0.15 -6.10
CA ILE A 29 3.10 -0.67 -6.00
C ILE A 29 3.11 -2.19 -6.05
N LEU A 30 3.77 -2.81 -7.04
CA LEU A 30 3.75 -4.26 -7.22
C LEU A 30 4.39 -5.00 -6.05
N THR A 31 5.55 -4.54 -5.58
CA THR A 31 6.27 -5.15 -4.45
C THR A 31 5.51 -5.10 -3.14
N ASN A 32 4.61 -4.13 -2.95
CA ASN A 32 3.73 -4.08 -1.78
C ASN A 32 2.41 -4.80 -2.02
N ALA A 33 1.77 -4.59 -3.18
CA ALA A 33 0.43 -5.10 -3.47
C ALA A 33 0.40 -6.62 -3.65
N VAL A 34 1.41 -7.22 -4.30
CA VAL A 34 1.43 -8.66 -4.57
C VAL A 34 1.57 -9.47 -3.27
N PRO A 35 2.58 -9.22 -2.41
CA PRO A 35 2.69 -9.96 -1.14
C PRO A 35 1.50 -9.68 -0.21
N THR A 36 1.02 -8.43 -0.15
CA THR A 36 -0.15 -8.09 0.66
C THR A 36 -1.39 -8.86 0.22
N SER A 37 -1.64 -8.94 -1.10
CA SER A 37 -2.77 -9.69 -1.64
C SER A 37 -2.62 -11.19 -1.40
N PHE A 38 -1.41 -11.73 -1.58
CA PHE A 38 -1.10 -13.13 -1.27
C PHE A 38 -1.42 -13.46 0.19
N TRP A 39 -0.84 -12.72 1.13
CA TRP A 39 -1.05 -12.96 2.56
C TRP A 39 -2.49 -12.72 2.98
N LEU A 40 -3.16 -11.72 2.41
CA LEU A 40 -4.57 -11.47 2.66
C LEU A 40 -5.43 -12.67 2.27
N LEU A 41 -5.26 -13.18 1.04
CA LEU A 41 -6.01 -14.34 0.55
C LEU A 41 -5.72 -15.59 1.39
N THR A 42 -4.44 -15.87 1.66
CA THR A 42 -4.06 -17.00 2.51
C THR A 42 -4.72 -16.92 3.88
N ASN A 43 -4.80 -15.74 4.49
CA ASN A 43 -5.40 -15.59 5.81
C ASN A 43 -6.94 -15.68 5.78
N ILE A 44 -7.59 -15.16 4.74
CA ILE A 44 -9.04 -15.34 4.53
C ILE A 44 -9.36 -16.83 4.40
N PHE A 45 -8.65 -17.55 3.52
CA PHE A 45 -8.92 -18.98 3.29
C PHE A 45 -8.56 -19.88 4.47
N ARG A 46 -7.68 -19.44 5.38
CA ARG A 46 -7.39 -20.15 6.64
C ARG A 46 -8.46 -19.96 7.72
N ARG A 47 -9.38 -18.99 7.58
CA ARG A 47 -10.36 -18.60 8.60
C ARG A 47 -11.77 -18.63 7.99
N LEU A 48 -12.41 -19.79 8.05
CA LEU A 48 -13.74 -20.03 7.48
C LEU A 48 -14.83 -19.12 8.07
N ASP A 49 -14.65 -18.66 9.31
CA ASP A 49 -15.47 -17.66 9.99
C ASP A 49 -15.42 -16.29 9.27
N LEU A 50 -14.23 -15.85 8.82
CA LEU A 50 -14.08 -14.61 8.05
C LEU A 50 -14.69 -14.72 6.65
N LEU A 51 -14.64 -15.90 6.02
CA LEU A 51 -15.29 -16.15 4.74
C LEU A 51 -16.82 -15.99 4.80
N GLN A 52 -17.45 -16.31 5.94
CA GLN A 52 -18.88 -16.09 6.13
C GLN A 52 -19.25 -14.61 6.27
N VAL A 53 -18.35 -13.80 6.85
CA VAL A 53 -18.51 -12.34 7.00
C VAL A 53 -18.28 -11.63 5.67
N ILE A 54 -17.30 -12.09 4.88
CA ILE A 54 -16.95 -11.55 3.57
C ILE A 54 -17.84 -12.22 2.52
N ASP A 55 -19.13 -11.89 2.54
CA ASP A 55 -20.07 -12.30 1.51
C ASP A 55 -19.83 -11.46 0.24
N ALA A 56 -18.79 -11.82 -0.51
CA ALA A 56 -18.37 -11.12 -1.72
C ALA A 56 -19.47 -11.07 -2.78
N GLN A 57 -20.48 -11.95 -2.72
CA GLN A 57 -21.62 -11.93 -3.63
C GLN A 57 -22.51 -10.70 -3.38
N LYS A 58 -22.65 -10.24 -2.13
CA LYS A 58 -23.40 -9.01 -1.81
C LYS A 58 -22.70 -7.74 -2.28
N ALA A 59 -21.39 -7.78 -2.49
CA ALA A 59 -20.62 -6.64 -2.98
C ALA A 59 -20.77 -6.44 -4.50
N VAL A 60 -21.34 -7.40 -5.23
CA VAL A 60 -21.48 -7.36 -6.69
C VAL A 60 -22.95 -7.31 -7.07
N THR A 61 -23.40 -6.16 -7.56
CA THR A 61 -24.72 -6.03 -8.18
C THR A 61 -24.57 -6.24 -9.69
N ARG A 62 -25.39 -7.11 -10.27
CA ARG A 62 -25.45 -7.31 -11.72
C ARG A 62 -26.59 -6.50 -12.31
N THR A 63 -26.27 -5.57 -13.19
CA THR A 63 -27.26 -4.79 -13.94
C THR A 63 -27.09 -5.14 -15.42
N GLY A 64 -27.80 -6.17 -15.90
CA GLY A 64 -27.64 -6.71 -17.24
C GLY A 64 -26.29 -7.42 -17.44
N GLU A 65 -25.50 -6.96 -18.41
CA GLU A 65 -24.11 -7.44 -18.62
C GLU A 65 -23.09 -6.76 -17.71
N MET A 66 -23.46 -5.63 -17.09
CA MET A 66 -22.55 -4.86 -16.26
C MET A 66 -22.52 -5.40 -14.82
N ARG A 67 -21.31 -5.67 -14.31
CA ARG A 67 -21.07 -5.98 -12.89
C ARG A 67 -20.61 -4.71 -12.18
N VAL A 68 -21.40 -4.25 -11.23
CA VAL A 68 -21.10 -3.07 -10.41
C VAL A 68 -20.63 -3.53 -9.05
N LEU A 69 -19.41 -3.13 -8.70
CA LEU A 69 -18.77 -3.47 -7.44
C LEU A 69 -19.04 -2.35 -6.43
N ASN A 70 -19.71 -2.67 -5.32
CA ASN A 70 -19.98 -1.69 -4.26
C ASN A 70 -18.76 -1.54 -3.36
N ALA A 71 -18.01 -0.45 -3.55
CA ALA A 71 -16.79 -0.15 -2.78
C ALA A 71 -17.04 0.01 -1.28
N SER A 72 -18.24 0.39 -0.84
CA SER A 72 -18.56 0.58 0.58
C SER A 72 -18.62 -0.75 1.33
N ILE A 73 -19.19 -1.79 0.70
CA ILE A 73 -19.26 -3.15 1.25
C ILE A 73 -17.85 -3.75 1.39
N LEU A 74 -16.99 -3.49 0.38
CA LEU A 74 -15.60 -3.93 0.42
C LEU A 74 -14.78 -3.23 1.51
N LYS A 75 -15.00 -1.93 1.74
CA LYS A 75 -14.31 -1.19 2.83
C LYS A 75 -14.67 -1.74 4.21
N LEU A 76 -15.93 -2.07 4.46
CA LEU A 76 -16.39 -2.67 5.72
C LEU A 76 -15.80 -4.07 5.94
N SER A 77 -15.73 -4.87 4.87
CA SER A 77 -15.10 -6.19 4.93
C SER A 77 -13.59 -6.07 5.19
N TYR A 78 -12.94 -5.08 4.58
CA TYR A 78 -11.51 -4.82 4.69
C TYR A 78 -11.10 -4.29 6.07
N SER A 79 -11.93 -3.48 6.73
CA SER A 79 -11.62 -2.98 8.10
C SER A 79 -11.59 -4.12 9.13
N HIS A 80 -12.46 -5.12 8.98
CA HIS A 80 -12.47 -6.34 9.81
C HIS A 80 -11.25 -7.24 9.57
N LEU A 81 -10.68 -7.19 8.37
CA LEU A 81 -9.48 -7.95 8.00
C LEU A 81 -8.20 -7.30 8.53
N ILE A 82 -8.06 -5.98 8.41
CA ILE A 82 -6.86 -5.25 8.86
C ILE A 82 -6.73 -5.23 10.38
N SER A 83 -7.83 -5.12 11.13
CA SER A 83 -7.79 -5.12 12.60
C SER A 83 -7.12 -6.39 13.16
N ASN A 84 -7.16 -7.48 12.40
CA ASN A 84 -6.59 -8.78 12.75
C ASN A 84 -5.20 -9.03 12.15
N HIS A 85 -4.66 -8.14 11.31
CA HIS A 85 -3.39 -8.33 10.60
C HIS A 85 -2.61 -7.01 10.48
N GLN A 86 -1.87 -6.66 11.53
CA GLN A 86 -0.73 -5.74 11.40
C GLN A 86 0.55 -6.55 11.21
N VAL A 87 0.86 -6.90 9.96
CA VAL A 87 2.21 -7.33 9.61
C VAL A 87 2.69 -6.45 8.46
N VAL A 88 3.08 -5.24 8.80
CA VAL A 88 3.89 -4.39 7.94
C VAL A 88 5.24 -4.26 8.63
N ASN A 89 6.19 -5.12 8.26
CA ASN A 89 7.57 -4.96 8.70
C ASN A 89 8.30 -4.03 7.71
N ALA A 90 7.98 -2.74 7.79
CA ALA A 90 8.69 -1.72 7.02
C ALA A 90 9.81 -1.14 7.88
N SER A 91 11.05 -1.50 7.56
CA SER A 91 12.21 -0.84 8.15
C SER A 91 12.40 0.52 7.48
N LEU A 92 12.13 1.59 8.22
CA LEU A 92 12.38 2.96 7.78
C LEU A 92 13.78 3.37 8.20
N VAL A 93 14.69 3.39 7.24
CA VAL A 93 16.10 3.72 7.47
C VAL A 93 16.33 5.21 7.22
N ARG A 94 17.06 5.89 8.10
CA ARG A 94 17.40 7.32 8.02
C ARG A 94 18.90 7.55 8.14
N TYR A 95 19.41 8.45 7.31
CA TYR A 95 20.78 8.94 7.42
C TYR A 95 20.86 10.14 8.36
N ILE A 96 21.78 10.10 9.33
CA ILE A 96 21.90 11.12 10.37
C ILE A 96 22.84 12.25 9.91
N LEU A 97 22.28 13.45 9.73
CA LEU A 97 23.03 14.61 9.21
C LEU A 97 23.89 15.34 10.26
N ALA A 98 23.52 15.22 11.54
CA ALA A 98 24.21 15.84 12.66
C ALA A 98 24.01 15.03 13.95
N ASP A 99 24.95 15.13 14.88
CA ASP A 99 24.86 14.50 16.21
C ASP A 99 23.54 14.92 16.88
N ARG A 100 22.72 13.95 17.28
CA ARG A 100 21.40 14.20 17.87
C ARG A 100 21.12 13.23 18.99
N VAL A 101 20.74 13.74 20.15
CA VAL A 101 20.25 12.91 21.25
C VAL A 101 18.77 12.65 21.06
N ILE A 102 18.37 11.39 21.11
CA ILE A 102 16.97 10.94 21.11
C ILE A 102 16.63 10.32 22.47
N ALA A 103 15.39 10.52 22.92
CA ALA A 103 14.88 10.03 24.19
C ALA A 103 15.78 10.35 25.41
N GLU A 104 16.51 11.47 25.34
CA GLU A 104 17.42 11.98 26.38
C GLU A 104 18.61 11.06 26.74
N THR A 105 18.65 9.82 26.24
CA THR A 105 19.65 8.81 26.60
C THR A 105 20.51 8.31 25.43
N TYR A 106 20.04 8.41 24.19
CA TYR A 106 20.75 7.82 23.04
C TYR A 106 21.32 8.88 22.11
N LEU A 107 22.63 8.87 21.92
CA LEU A 107 23.31 9.74 20.97
C LEU A 107 23.36 9.07 19.59
N LEU A 108 22.63 9.63 18.63
CA LEU A 108 22.80 9.34 17.21
C LEU A 108 23.96 10.16 16.68
N LYS A 109 24.96 9.49 16.08
CA LYS A 109 26.13 10.15 15.54
C LYS A 109 25.91 10.67 14.13
N LYS A 110 26.47 11.82 13.81
CA LYS A 110 26.56 12.32 12.44
C LYS A 110 27.17 11.23 11.55
N SER A 111 26.59 11.09 10.36
CA SER A 111 26.97 10.11 9.36
C SER A 111 26.67 8.64 9.69
N SER A 112 25.93 8.37 10.77
CA SER A 112 25.39 7.02 11.04
C SER A 112 24.05 6.79 10.32
N VAL A 113 23.64 5.52 10.32
CA VAL A 113 22.35 5.06 9.78
C VAL A 113 21.50 4.53 10.94
N ALA A 114 20.25 4.96 11.03
CA ALA A 114 19.28 4.57 12.06
C ALA A 114 18.01 4.00 11.45
#